data_AF-A0A0Q8IB46-F1
#
_entry.id   AF-A0A0Q8IB46-F1
#
_cell.length_a   1.000
_cell.length_b   1.000
_cell.length_c   1.000
_cell.angle_alpha   90.00
_cell.angle_beta   90.00
_cell.angle_gamma   90.00
#
_symmetry.space_group_name_H-M   'P 1'
#
loop_
_entity.id
_entity.type
_entity.pdbx_description
1 polymer ?
#
loop_
_entity_poly.entity_id
_entity_poly.type
_entity_poly.pdbx_seq_one_letter_code
_entity_poly.pdbx_strand_id
1 'polypeptide(L)'
;MAEFMNEQVYSQQQIDNEYNARFNTLITDTARELEERKVAAKSAQVLAPSESAAVDQQVTLEFIDSKKKQYISIVPNIYGLYGQSPFFMMGVLPRQKMREFLNSGSADSQALMSLYSMFDNVYKSALELKALSLSVDILAGKLAELANSRSQAESVVPLDGAAWFAVQNQRLSIIGLELDIHAQQLPEFLQTELVAAAGSLTGMTQTQVLLHYKATLERMASTKMAEIRPVVAPPPFKRGGVTINFTAANPKISSPLSKPELEALNELVYLQTHTPIGTKWLSYHDALLKAESARHLTSTSSALGGLAERSNEAEQIQSAIKFTMDFYKEVSERFGVRAEALAKELSKNAKGNTIRNAGEAIKAFDQYKNVLSKKFGVKDREAIARALDALDKDVMSKNLTAFGKGLKAISNITDLFSLLAEAKTSSRSGDWVPFFVKVESLVVGKGATTLVAFMFGLTAATPLTILGFALLTAVMGALIDDALVGKINDYVINL
;
A
#
# COMPACT_ATOMS: atom_id res chain seq x y z
N MET A 1 22.74 14.95 -49.59
CA MET A 1 22.38 13.92 -48.57
C MET A 1 23.38 13.84 -47.43
N ALA A 2 24.69 13.68 -47.69
CA ALA A 2 25.69 13.49 -46.63
C ALA A 2 25.83 14.70 -45.68
N GLU A 3 25.91 15.92 -46.21
CA GLU A 3 25.97 17.16 -45.41
C GLU A 3 24.70 17.36 -44.55
N PHE A 4 23.52 17.20 -45.14
CA PHE A 4 22.23 17.26 -44.43
C PHE A 4 22.13 16.25 -43.27
N MET A 5 22.67 15.03 -43.46
CA MET A 5 22.69 14.05 -42.38
C MET A 5 23.68 14.40 -41.26
N ASN A 6 24.74 15.16 -41.54
CA ASN A 6 25.66 15.63 -40.51
C ASN A 6 24.99 16.69 -39.62
N GLU A 7 24.21 17.61 -40.19
CA GLU A 7 23.42 18.58 -39.41
C GLU A 7 22.43 17.89 -38.48
N GLN A 8 21.73 16.86 -38.99
CA GLN A 8 20.79 16.09 -38.19
C GLN A 8 21.46 15.34 -37.03
N VAL A 9 22.65 14.78 -37.25
CA VAL A 9 23.45 14.13 -36.20
C VAL A 9 23.93 15.16 -35.17
N TYR A 10 24.33 16.35 -35.61
CA TYR A 10 24.72 17.44 -34.72
C TYR A 10 23.55 17.90 -33.84
N SER A 11 22.35 18.09 -34.42
CA SER A 11 21.14 18.43 -33.66
C SER A 11 20.81 17.37 -32.60
N GLN A 12 20.83 16.08 -32.97
CA GLN A 12 20.64 14.98 -32.01
C GLN A 12 21.63 15.04 -30.86
N GLN A 13 22.91 15.30 -31.13
CA GLN A 13 23.93 15.40 -30.09
C GLN A 13 23.68 16.58 -29.14
N GLN A 14 23.16 17.70 -29.64
CA GLN A 14 22.76 18.81 -28.78
C GLN A 14 21.58 18.43 -27.87
N ILE A 15 20.57 17.76 -28.43
CA ILE A 15 19.42 17.24 -27.68
C ILE A 15 19.89 16.24 -26.61
N ASP A 16 20.80 15.32 -26.95
CA ASP A 16 21.37 14.36 -26.00
C ASP A 16 22.07 15.08 -24.85
N ASN A 17 22.88 16.10 -25.13
CA ASN A 17 23.57 16.86 -24.09
C ASN A 17 22.59 17.58 -23.14
N GLU A 18 21.53 18.19 -23.68
CA GLU A 18 20.47 18.84 -22.91
C GLU A 18 19.78 17.86 -21.97
N TYR A 19 19.32 16.72 -22.50
CA TYR A 19 18.59 15.73 -21.70
C TYR A 19 19.49 14.95 -20.76
N ASN A 20 20.76 14.70 -21.10
CA ASN A 20 21.73 14.11 -20.17
C ASN A 20 21.94 15.00 -18.95
N ALA A 21 22.04 16.32 -19.15
CA ALA A 21 22.11 17.27 -18.02
C ALA A 21 20.85 17.19 -17.14
N ARG A 22 19.67 17.11 -17.75
CA ARG A 22 18.41 16.93 -17.03
C ARG A 22 18.30 15.59 -16.30
N PHE A 23 18.73 14.49 -16.91
CA PHE A 23 18.70 13.17 -16.26
C PHE A 23 19.62 13.12 -15.04
N ASN A 24 20.75 13.83 -15.07
CA ASN A 24 21.67 13.91 -13.93
C ASN A 24 21.06 14.61 -12.69
N THR A 25 20.11 15.53 -12.87
CA THR A 25 19.45 16.24 -11.76
C THR A 25 18.04 15.74 -11.46
N LEU A 26 17.49 14.85 -12.29
CA LEU A 26 16.08 14.45 -12.27
C LEU A 26 15.58 13.96 -10.90
N ILE A 27 16.38 13.17 -10.18
CA ILE A 27 16.04 12.68 -8.84
C ILE A 27 15.88 13.85 -7.86
N THR A 28 16.88 14.72 -7.81
CA THR A 28 16.89 15.89 -6.92
C THR A 28 15.78 16.87 -7.27
N ASP A 29 15.56 17.14 -8.57
CA ASP A 29 14.52 18.04 -9.03
C ASP A 29 13.12 17.50 -8.75
N THR A 30 12.88 16.20 -8.98
CA THR A 30 11.59 15.56 -8.67
C THR A 30 11.31 15.60 -7.17
N ALA A 31 12.32 15.34 -6.33
CA ALA A 31 12.19 15.42 -4.87
C ALA A 31 11.91 16.86 -4.41
N ARG A 32 12.61 17.86 -4.95
CA ARG A 32 12.38 19.27 -4.66
C ARG A 32 10.97 19.71 -5.06
N GLU A 33 10.51 19.36 -6.27
CA GLU A 33 9.14 19.70 -6.74
C GLU A 33 8.08 19.05 -5.83
N LEU A 34 8.31 17.82 -5.36
CA LEU A 34 7.40 17.16 -4.42
C LEU A 34 7.33 17.93 -3.09
N GLU A 35 8.46 18.32 -2.51
CA GLU A 35 8.47 19.06 -1.24
C GLU A 35 7.84 20.45 -1.36
N GLU A 36 8.10 21.17 -2.46
CA GLU A 36 7.42 22.43 -2.76
C GLU A 36 5.89 22.27 -2.81
N ARG A 37 5.40 21.20 -3.47
CA ARG A 37 3.97 20.88 -3.53
C ARG A 37 3.38 20.54 -2.16
N LYS A 38 4.09 19.77 -1.33
CA LYS A 38 3.65 19.44 0.04
C LYS A 38 3.54 20.69 0.91
N VAL A 39 4.54 21.57 0.86
CA VAL A 39 4.53 22.85 1.59
C VAL A 39 3.37 23.73 1.14
N ALA A 40 3.15 23.83 -0.18
CA ALA A 40 2.05 24.59 -0.74
C ALA A 40 0.67 24.05 -0.30
N ALA A 41 0.46 22.73 -0.36
CA ALA A 41 -0.79 22.09 0.04
C ALA A 41 -1.13 22.32 1.51
N LYS A 42 -0.13 22.40 2.38
CA LYS A 42 -0.30 22.68 3.81
C LYS A 42 -0.61 24.15 4.11
N SER A 43 -0.48 25.07 3.14
CA SER A 43 -0.85 26.49 3.27
C SER A 43 -0.28 27.19 4.52
N ALA A 44 0.93 26.81 4.96
CA ALA A 44 1.56 27.26 6.21
C ALA A 44 0.75 26.99 7.51
N GLN A 45 -0.27 26.12 7.46
CA GLN A 45 -1.04 25.70 8.63
C GLN A 45 -0.25 24.68 9.45
N VAL A 46 -0.37 24.77 10.78
CA VAL A 46 0.14 23.75 11.70
C VAL A 46 -0.91 22.64 11.80
N LEU A 47 -0.76 21.61 10.97
CA LEU A 47 -1.64 20.44 10.96
C LEU A 47 -1.25 19.44 12.05
N ALA A 48 -2.22 18.65 12.53
CA ALA A 48 -1.90 17.50 13.38
C ALA A 48 -1.01 16.50 12.60
N PRO A 49 -0.15 15.70 13.27
CA PRO A 49 0.73 14.76 12.58
C PRO A 49 0.03 13.81 11.61
N SER A 50 -1.16 13.31 11.96
CA SER A 50 -1.96 12.41 11.12
C SER A 50 -2.52 13.12 9.88
N GLU A 51 -2.96 14.37 10.02
CA GLU A 51 -3.46 15.20 8.92
C GLU A 51 -2.33 15.58 7.97
N SER A 52 -1.17 15.99 8.52
CA SER A 52 0.03 16.31 7.75
C SER A 52 0.49 15.11 6.91
N ALA A 53 0.55 13.91 7.50
CA ALA A 53 0.93 12.68 6.80
C ALA A 53 -0.10 12.27 5.72
N ALA A 54 -1.40 12.48 5.97
CA ALA A 54 -2.44 12.24 4.98
C ALA A 54 -2.31 13.20 3.78
N VAL A 55 -2.06 14.48 4.02
CA VAL A 55 -1.80 15.48 2.96
C VAL A 55 -0.55 15.10 2.15
N ASP A 56 0.55 14.71 2.79
CA ASP A 56 1.78 14.32 2.09
C ASP A 56 1.58 13.12 1.16
N GLN A 57 0.83 12.11 1.61
CA GLN A 57 0.48 10.96 0.79
C GLN A 57 -0.40 11.37 -0.40
N GLN A 58 -1.43 12.18 -0.15
CA GLN A 58 -2.35 12.63 -1.20
C GLN A 58 -1.64 13.48 -2.27
N VAL A 59 -0.84 14.46 -1.86
CA VAL A 59 -0.07 15.31 -2.79
C VAL A 59 0.88 14.48 -3.65
N THR A 60 1.48 13.43 -3.07
CA THR A 60 2.36 12.53 -3.83
C THR A 60 1.58 11.76 -4.91
N LEU A 61 0.40 11.24 -4.58
CA LEU A 61 -0.48 10.55 -5.55
C LEU A 61 -0.94 11.51 -6.66
N GLU A 62 -1.35 12.73 -6.32
CA GLU A 62 -1.75 13.76 -7.28
C GLU A 62 -0.58 14.17 -8.20
N PHE A 63 0.63 14.23 -7.65
CA PHE A 63 1.82 14.57 -8.44
C PHE A 63 2.17 13.45 -9.43
N ILE A 64 2.07 12.18 -9.00
CA ILE A 64 2.20 11.02 -9.89
C ILE A 64 1.15 11.10 -11.01
N ASP A 65 -0.12 11.33 -10.69
CA ASP A 65 -1.19 11.46 -11.67
C ASP A 65 -0.91 12.58 -12.68
N SER A 66 -0.43 13.74 -12.22
CA SER A 66 -0.02 14.85 -13.09
C SER A 66 1.09 14.46 -14.06
N LYS A 67 2.17 13.80 -13.59
CA LYS A 67 3.25 13.32 -14.46
C LYS A 67 2.76 12.27 -15.46
N LYS A 68 1.86 11.37 -15.05
CA LYS A 68 1.23 10.37 -15.93
C LYS A 68 0.36 11.01 -17.02
N LYS A 69 -0.44 12.02 -16.67
CA LYS A 69 -1.23 12.78 -17.65
C LYS A 69 -0.33 13.50 -18.67
N GLN A 70 0.76 14.09 -18.21
CA GLN A 70 1.78 14.68 -19.11
C GLN A 70 2.37 13.61 -20.03
N TYR A 71 2.75 12.45 -19.48
CA TYR A 71 3.29 11.33 -20.27
C TYR A 71 2.31 10.96 -21.38
N ILE A 72 1.05 10.68 -21.05
CA ILE A 72 0.00 10.32 -22.01
C ILE A 72 -0.18 11.38 -23.10
N SER A 73 -0.12 12.67 -22.75
CA SER A 73 -0.26 13.76 -23.71
C SER A 73 0.87 13.84 -24.75
N ILE A 74 2.06 13.33 -24.40
CA ILE A 74 3.26 13.37 -25.26
C ILE A 74 3.37 12.10 -26.12
N VAL A 75 2.80 10.97 -25.69
CA VAL A 75 2.88 9.68 -26.42
C VAL A 75 2.61 9.81 -27.92
N PRO A 76 1.57 10.51 -28.40
CA PRO A 76 1.31 10.59 -29.85
C PRO A 76 2.48 11.20 -30.64
N ASN A 77 3.26 12.10 -30.04
CA ASN A 77 4.33 12.81 -30.74
C ASN A 77 5.51 11.91 -31.10
N ILE A 78 5.78 10.86 -30.31
CA ILE A 78 6.95 9.99 -30.56
C ILE A 78 6.76 9.13 -31.81
N TYR A 79 5.51 8.86 -32.20
CA TYR A 79 5.17 8.02 -33.34
C TYR A 79 5.09 8.79 -34.66
N GLY A 80 5.58 10.04 -34.69
CA GLY A 80 5.58 10.90 -35.89
C GLY A 80 6.42 10.37 -37.06
N LEU A 81 7.30 9.39 -36.84
CA LEU A 81 8.10 8.75 -37.88
C LEU A 81 7.63 7.33 -38.15
N TYR A 82 6.79 7.17 -39.18
CA TYR A 82 6.25 5.87 -39.63
C TYR A 82 5.46 5.09 -38.57
N GLY A 83 4.94 5.78 -37.54
CA GLY A 83 4.27 5.11 -36.43
C GLY A 83 5.24 4.37 -35.50
N GLN A 84 6.53 4.71 -35.52
CA GLN A 84 7.59 3.99 -34.80
C GLN A 84 8.29 4.87 -33.75
N SER A 85 8.73 4.24 -32.65
CA SER A 85 9.48 4.91 -31.59
C SER A 85 10.90 5.31 -32.02
N PRO A 86 11.40 6.51 -31.66
CA PRO A 86 12.70 6.97 -32.13
C PRO A 86 13.91 6.42 -31.36
N PHE A 87 13.76 5.97 -30.09
CA PHE A 87 14.87 5.69 -29.15
C PHE A 87 16.07 4.92 -29.74
N PHE A 88 15.81 3.89 -30.55
CA PHE A 88 16.87 3.08 -31.16
C PHE A 88 16.91 3.15 -32.68
N MET A 89 16.10 4.04 -33.26
CA MET A 89 15.89 4.12 -34.70
C MET A 89 16.14 5.53 -35.28
N MET A 90 16.61 6.48 -34.47
CA MET A 90 17.02 7.82 -34.93
C MET A 90 18.14 7.82 -35.99
N GLY A 91 18.92 6.74 -36.10
CA GLY A 91 19.88 6.56 -37.19
C GLY A 91 19.27 6.05 -38.50
N VAL A 92 18.03 5.55 -38.48
CA VAL A 92 17.38 4.86 -39.60
C VAL A 92 16.16 5.63 -40.10
N LEU A 93 15.18 5.93 -39.25
CA LEU A 93 13.90 6.53 -39.67
C LEU A 93 14.08 7.91 -40.31
N PRO A 94 14.87 8.83 -39.72
CA PRO A 94 15.07 10.14 -40.34
C PRO A 94 15.80 10.06 -41.69
N ARG A 95 16.77 9.14 -41.83
CA ARG A 95 17.46 8.90 -43.11
C ARG A 95 16.50 8.42 -44.19
N GLN A 96 15.61 7.49 -43.82
CA GLN A 96 14.61 6.99 -44.74
C GLN A 96 13.64 8.11 -45.14
N LYS A 97 13.11 8.85 -44.18
CA LYS A 97 12.17 9.95 -44.41
C LYS A 97 12.78 11.06 -45.27
N MET A 98 14.03 11.43 -45.00
CA MET A 98 14.76 12.41 -45.80
C MET A 98 14.98 11.93 -47.24
N ARG A 99 15.35 10.66 -47.44
CA ARG A 99 15.49 10.10 -48.80
C ARG A 99 14.16 10.10 -49.56
N GLU A 100 13.07 9.68 -48.93
CA GLU A 100 11.73 9.74 -49.54
C GLU A 100 11.31 11.17 -49.87
N PHE A 101 11.57 12.11 -48.95
CA PHE A 101 11.29 13.52 -49.13
C PHE A 101 12.06 14.13 -50.31
N LEU A 102 13.38 13.90 -50.40
CA LEU A 102 14.18 14.41 -51.51
C LEU A 102 13.77 13.81 -52.86
N ASN A 103 13.30 12.56 -52.86
CA ASN A 103 12.82 11.88 -54.06
C ASN A 103 11.38 12.25 -54.45
N SER A 104 10.65 12.99 -53.60
CA SER A 104 9.25 13.35 -53.86
C SER A 104 9.07 14.42 -54.93
N GLY A 105 10.14 15.16 -55.29
CA GLY A 105 10.07 16.31 -56.20
C GLY A 105 9.48 17.58 -55.56
N SER A 106 9.05 17.52 -54.29
CA SER A 106 8.45 18.61 -53.51
C SER A 106 9.41 19.24 -52.49
N ALA A 107 10.72 19.07 -52.68
CA ALA A 107 11.72 19.58 -51.74
C ALA A 107 11.99 21.07 -51.95
N ASP A 108 11.55 21.90 -51.00
CA ASP A 108 11.95 23.30 -50.87
C ASP A 108 12.56 23.58 -49.48
N SER A 109 13.08 24.79 -49.30
CA SER A 109 13.73 25.21 -48.05
C SER A 109 12.78 25.14 -46.84
N GLN A 110 11.52 25.55 -47.01
CA GLN A 110 10.54 25.57 -45.93
C GLN A 110 10.17 24.16 -45.48
N ALA A 111 9.91 23.28 -46.45
CA ALA A 111 9.58 21.88 -46.21
C ALA A 111 10.76 21.11 -45.59
N LEU A 112 12.01 21.44 -45.96
CA LEU A 112 13.20 20.93 -45.30
C LEU A 112 13.29 21.36 -43.83
N MET A 113 13.06 22.65 -43.53
CA MET A 113 13.05 23.14 -42.14
C MET A 113 11.95 22.47 -41.30
N SER A 114 10.76 22.29 -41.86
CA SER A 114 9.67 21.56 -41.20
C SER A 114 10.04 20.10 -40.93
N LEU A 115 10.74 19.44 -41.87
CA LEU A 115 11.20 18.07 -41.69
C LEU A 115 12.23 17.93 -40.56
N TYR A 116 13.16 18.87 -40.44
CA TYR A 116 14.12 18.91 -39.33
C TYR A 116 13.43 19.15 -37.98
N SER A 117 12.52 20.13 -37.93
CA SER A 117 11.74 20.41 -36.73
C SER A 117 10.94 19.19 -36.28
N MET A 118 10.40 18.41 -37.22
CA MET A 118 9.72 17.15 -36.91
C MET A 118 10.67 16.11 -36.30
N PHE A 119 11.89 15.94 -36.84
CA PHE A 119 12.86 15.00 -36.27
C PHE A 119 13.26 15.37 -34.84
N ASP A 120 13.53 16.65 -34.60
CA ASP A 120 13.89 17.15 -33.27
C ASP A 120 12.72 16.99 -32.30
N ASN A 121 11.49 17.33 -32.72
CA ASN A 121 10.30 17.22 -31.89
C ASN A 121 10.01 15.76 -31.49
N VAL A 122 10.12 14.83 -32.42
CA VAL A 122 9.93 13.39 -32.17
C VAL A 122 10.96 12.89 -31.15
N TYR A 123 12.23 13.25 -31.31
CA TYR A 123 13.28 12.78 -30.42
C TYR A 123 13.21 13.43 -29.02
N LYS A 124 12.97 14.74 -28.94
CA LYS A 124 12.73 15.44 -27.68
C LYS A 124 11.52 14.85 -26.94
N SER A 125 10.43 14.57 -27.65
CA SER A 125 9.24 13.94 -27.06
C SER A 125 9.56 12.58 -26.44
N ALA A 126 10.39 11.76 -27.10
CA ALA A 126 10.79 10.48 -26.54
C ALA A 126 11.64 10.64 -25.27
N LEU A 127 12.63 11.52 -25.27
CA LEU A 127 13.44 11.79 -24.08
C LEU A 127 12.62 12.40 -22.94
N GLU A 128 11.59 13.20 -23.25
CA GLU A 128 10.61 13.68 -22.28
C GLU A 128 9.80 12.53 -21.67
N LEU A 129 9.31 11.57 -22.46
CA LEU A 129 8.64 10.38 -21.93
C LEU A 129 9.54 9.60 -20.97
N LYS A 130 10.83 9.46 -21.30
CA LYS A 130 11.80 8.85 -20.38
C LYS A 130 11.88 9.64 -19.08
N ALA A 131 12.07 10.95 -19.14
CA ALA A 131 12.12 11.80 -17.94
C ALA A 131 10.85 11.66 -17.08
N LEU A 132 9.68 11.69 -17.69
CA LEU A 132 8.40 11.54 -16.99
C LEU A 132 8.23 10.16 -16.37
N SER A 133 8.59 9.09 -17.08
CA SER A 133 8.55 7.72 -16.55
C SER A 133 9.46 7.55 -15.32
N LEU A 134 10.68 8.07 -15.38
CA LEU A 134 11.63 8.01 -14.27
C LEU A 134 11.16 8.87 -13.08
N SER A 135 10.57 10.06 -13.32
CA SER A 135 9.94 10.85 -12.26
C SER A 135 8.79 10.10 -11.58
N VAL A 136 7.96 9.37 -12.33
CA VAL A 136 6.92 8.51 -11.76
C VAL A 136 7.54 7.40 -10.91
N ASP A 137 8.62 6.75 -11.36
CA ASP A 137 9.33 5.74 -10.59
C ASP A 137 9.88 6.28 -9.26
N ILE A 138 10.49 7.46 -9.29
CA ILE A 138 11.01 8.15 -8.09
C ILE A 138 9.88 8.44 -7.09
N LEU A 139 8.75 8.96 -7.56
CA LEU A 139 7.61 9.31 -6.72
C LEU A 139 6.91 8.06 -6.15
N ALA A 140 6.70 7.04 -6.99
CA ALA A 140 6.09 5.78 -6.58
C ALA A 140 6.93 5.06 -5.51
N GLY A 141 8.26 5.15 -5.59
CA GLY A 141 9.17 4.63 -4.58
C GLY A 141 8.99 5.21 -3.17
N LYS A 142 8.31 6.36 -3.02
CA LYS A 142 8.03 7.00 -1.73
C LYS A 142 6.70 6.56 -1.09
N LEU A 143 5.81 5.90 -1.84
CA LEU A 143 4.44 5.62 -1.39
C LEU A 143 4.38 4.69 -0.18
N ALA A 144 5.26 3.68 -0.13
CA ALA A 144 5.34 2.76 0.99
C ALA A 144 5.76 3.46 2.30
N GLU A 145 6.77 4.34 2.24
CA GLU A 145 7.22 5.13 3.38
C GLU A 145 6.11 6.08 3.87
N LEU A 146 5.46 6.79 2.95
CA LEU A 146 4.35 7.70 3.28
C LEU A 146 3.19 6.97 3.95
N ALA A 147 2.83 5.78 3.47
CA ALA A 147 1.80 4.95 4.08
C ALA A 147 2.17 4.50 5.50
N ASN A 148 3.46 4.19 5.73
CA ASN A 148 3.97 3.83 7.05
C ASN A 148 3.94 5.03 8.00
N SER A 149 4.43 6.20 7.56
CA SER A 149 4.40 7.44 8.36
C SER A 149 2.97 7.82 8.73
N ARG A 150 2.03 7.71 7.78
CA ARG A 150 0.61 7.93 8.04
C ARG A 150 0.06 6.94 9.07
N SER A 151 0.35 5.65 8.91
CA SER A 151 -0.13 4.62 9.83
C SER A 151 0.40 4.82 11.25
N GLN A 152 1.67 5.23 11.40
CA GLN A 152 2.27 5.58 12.68
C GLN A 152 1.61 6.81 13.29
N ALA A 153 1.41 7.89 12.52
CA ALA A 153 0.76 9.10 13.00
C ALA A 153 -0.72 8.85 13.39
N GLU A 154 -1.42 7.98 12.68
CA GLU A 154 -2.78 7.58 13.00
C GLU A 154 -2.85 6.67 14.23
N SER A 155 -1.80 5.91 14.57
CA SER A 155 -1.83 4.92 15.66
C SER A 155 -2.20 5.51 17.03
N VAL A 156 -1.83 6.76 17.28
CA VAL A 156 -2.09 7.49 18.54
C VAL A 156 -3.44 8.22 18.56
N VAL A 157 -4.14 8.31 17.43
CA VAL A 157 -5.42 9.03 17.34
C VAL A 157 -6.53 8.15 17.93
N PRO A 158 -7.26 8.59 18.97
CA PRO A 158 -8.39 7.84 19.48
C PRO A 158 -9.54 7.88 18.47
N LEU A 159 -9.96 6.72 17.97
CA LEU A 159 -11.02 6.60 16.96
C LEU A 159 -12.14 5.68 17.47
N ASP A 160 -13.39 6.01 17.13
CA ASP A 160 -14.48 5.07 17.31
C ASP A 160 -14.54 4.02 16.20
N GLY A 161 -15.42 3.01 16.34
CA GLY A 161 -15.48 1.90 15.40
C GLY A 161 -15.85 2.35 13.98
N ALA A 162 -16.70 3.36 13.84
CA ALA A 162 -17.13 3.86 12.53
C ALA A 162 -16.00 4.67 11.86
N ALA A 163 -15.36 5.58 12.59
CA ALA A 163 -14.22 6.34 12.11
C ALA A 163 -13.02 5.42 11.80
N TRP A 164 -12.78 4.40 12.64
CA TRP A 164 -11.71 3.44 12.40
C TRP A 164 -11.96 2.58 11.16
N PHE A 165 -13.21 2.17 10.93
CA PHE A 165 -13.61 1.47 9.72
C PHE A 165 -13.45 2.35 8.47
N ALA A 166 -13.84 3.63 8.55
CA ALA A 166 -13.67 4.60 7.48
C ALA A 166 -12.19 4.81 7.11
N VAL A 167 -11.29 4.88 8.10
CA VAL A 167 -9.84 4.94 7.87
C VAL A 167 -9.36 3.70 7.11
N GLN A 168 -9.82 2.49 7.48
CA GLN A 168 -9.44 1.27 6.75
C GLN A 168 -9.99 1.25 5.31
N ASN A 169 -11.22 1.73 5.08
CA ASN A 169 -11.77 1.89 3.73
C ASN A 169 -10.90 2.84 2.89
N GLN A 170 -10.48 3.96 3.46
CA GLN A 170 -9.61 4.90 2.77
C GLN A 170 -8.26 4.27 2.44
N ARG A 171 -7.68 3.48 3.36
CA ARG A 171 -6.42 2.76 3.10
C ARG A 171 -6.56 1.77 1.94
N LEU A 172 -7.63 0.97 1.92
CA LEU A 172 -7.91 0.04 0.83
C LEU A 172 -8.10 0.77 -0.51
N SER A 173 -8.81 1.90 -0.50
CA SER A 173 -8.94 2.75 -1.70
C SER A 173 -7.59 3.27 -2.20
N ILE A 174 -6.71 3.72 -1.29
CA ILE A 174 -5.36 4.20 -1.65
C ILE A 174 -4.51 3.06 -2.18
N ILE A 175 -4.56 1.87 -1.56
CA ILE A 175 -3.87 0.67 -2.05
C ILE A 175 -4.32 0.34 -3.48
N GLY A 176 -5.59 0.55 -3.82
CA GLY A 176 -6.11 0.41 -5.18
C GLY A 176 -5.44 1.38 -6.17
N LEU A 177 -5.30 2.65 -5.78
CA LEU A 177 -4.59 3.65 -6.59
C LEU A 177 -3.10 3.30 -6.76
N GLU A 178 -2.44 2.81 -5.70
CA GLU A 178 -1.04 2.39 -5.76
C GLU A 178 -0.85 1.16 -6.66
N LEU A 179 -1.78 0.20 -6.64
CA LEU A 179 -1.80 -0.93 -7.57
C LEU A 179 -1.86 -0.44 -9.02
N ASP A 180 -2.78 0.47 -9.33
CA ASP A 180 -2.93 1.03 -10.68
C ASP A 180 -1.67 1.80 -11.12
N ILE A 181 -1.01 2.52 -10.21
CA ILE A 181 0.27 3.18 -10.48
C ILE A 181 1.32 2.16 -10.87
N HIS A 182 1.53 1.13 -10.04
CA HIS A 182 2.57 0.12 -10.29
C HIS A 182 2.28 -0.76 -11.52
N ALA A 183 1.01 -1.05 -11.80
CA ALA A 183 0.63 -1.74 -13.03
C ALA A 183 0.93 -0.90 -14.27
N GLN A 184 0.65 0.42 -14.23
CA GLN A 184 0.87 1.31 -15.38
C GLN A 184 2.35 1.69 -15.59
N GLN A 185 3.22 1.46 -14.60
CA GLN A 185 4.68 1.58 -14.76
C GLN A 185 5.26 0.47 -15.64
N LEU A 186 4.58 -0.68 -15.76
CA LEU A 186 4.99 -1.70 -16.72
C LEU A 186 4.86 -1.16 -18.16
N PRO A 187 5.76 -1.56 -19.07
CA PRO A 187 5.54 -1.46 -20.51
C PRO A 187 4.16 -1.99 -20.94
N GLU A 188 3.52 -1.34 -21.90
CA GLU A 188 2.16 -1.70 -22.35
C GLU A 188 2.02 -3.17 -22.79
N PHE A 189 3.04 -3.70 -23.49
CA PHE A 189 3.03 -5.11 -23.89
C PHE A 189 3.04 -6.06 -22.68
N LEU A 190 3.75 -5.71 -21.59
CA LEU A 190 3.75 -6.50 -20.36
C LEU A 190 2.45 -6.34 -19.56
N GLN A 191 1.80 -5.18 -19.63
CA GLN A 191 0.45 -5.01 -19.05
C GLN A 191 -0.55 -5.93 -19.75
N THR A 192 -0.50 -5.99 -21.08
CA THR A 192 -1.35 -6.88 -21.88
C THR A 192 -1.10 -8.35 -21.55
N GLU A 193 0.17 -8.76 -21.48
CA GLU A 193 0.57 -10.11 -21.06
C GLU A 193 0.08 -10.43 -19.64
N LEU A 194 0.18 -9.49 -18.70
CA LEU A 194 -0.29 -9.65 -17.32
C LEU A 194 -1.80 -9.88 -17.26
N VAL A 195 -2.58 -9.05 -17.94
CA VAL A 195 -4.05 -9.17 -17.97
C VAL A 195 -4.45 -10.53 -18.56
N ALA A 196 -3.82 -10.94 -19.66
CA ALA A 196 -4.06 -12.24 -20.27
C ALA A 196 -3.67 -13.41 -19.33
N ALA A 197 -2.54 -13.29 -18.64
CA ALA A 197 -2.02 -14.35 -17.76
C ALA A 197 -2.74 -14.44 -16.41
N ALA A 198 -3.32 -13.34 -15.92
CA ALA A 198 -4.03 -13.28 -14.65
C ALA A 198 -5.45 -13.86 -14.75
N GLY A 199 -6.13 -13.71 -15.89
CA GLY A 199 -7.49 -14.22 -16.08
C GLY A 199 -8.53 -13.51 -15.20
N SER A 200 -9.60 -14.21 -14.82
CA SER A 200 -10.69 -13.64 -14.01
C SER A 200 -10.32 -13.46 -12.55
N LEU A 201 -10.66 -12.30 -12.00
CA LEU A 201 -10.47 -11.95 -10.58
C LEU A 201 -11.80 -11.89 -9.81
N THR A 202 -12.89 -12.36 -10.42
CA THR A 202 -14.23 -12.21 -9.87
C THR A 202 -14.35 -12.89 -8.49
N GLY A 203 -14.84 -12.16 -7.50
CA GLY A 203 -15.08 -12.68 -6.15
C GLY A 203 -13.85 -12.67 -5.23
N MET A 204 -12.68 -12.23 -5.71
CA MET A 204 -11.49 -12.07 -4.88
C MET A 204 -11.56 -10.81 -4.02
N THR A 205 -11.04 -10.87 -2.79
CA THR A 205 -10.76 -9.66 -1.99
C THR A 205 -9.58 -8.89 -2.57
N GLN A 206 -9.35 -7.66 -2.12
CA GLN A 206 -8.25 -6.83 -2.64
C GLN A 206 -6.88 -7.48 -2.32
N THR A 207 -6.73 -8.05 -1.13
CA THR A 207 -5.53 -8.81 -0.76
C THR A 207 -5.31 -10.00 -1.69
N GLN A 208 -6.38 -10.75 -2.02
CA GLN A 208 -6.29 -11.90 -2.92
C GLN A 208 -5.92 -11.48 -4.34
N VAL A 209 -6.48 -10.37 -4.85
CA VAL A 209 -6.10 -9.79 -6.15
C VAL A 209 -4.61 -9.44 -6.19
N LEU A 210 -4.10 -8.77 -5.16
CA LEU A 210 -2.69 -8.36 -5.09
C LEU A 210 -1.75 -9.58 -5.07
N LEU A 211 -2.07 -10.61 -4.27
CA LEU A 211 -1.29 -11.85 -4.21
C LEU A 211 -1.33 -12.62 -5.53
N HIS A 212 -2.49 -12.65 -6.20
CA HIS A 212 -2.63 -13.30 -7.49
C HIS A 212 -1.81 -12.61 -8.60
N TYR A 213 -1.86 -11.27 -8.66
CA TYR A 213 -1.02 -10.51 -9.58
C TYR A 213 0.47 -10.68 -9.27
N LYS A 214 0.87 -10.62 -8.00
CA LYS A 214 2.25 -10.87 -7.57
C LYS A 214 2.78 -12.22 -8.09
N ALA A 215 2.04 -13.30 -7.82
CA ALA A 215 2.43 -14.64 -8.26
C ALA A 215 2.47 -14.76 -9.80
N THR A 216 1.55 -14.09 -10.49
CA THR A 216 1.52 -14.05 -11.97
C THR A 216 2.74 -13.34 -12.52
N LEU A 217 3.11 -12.18 -11.96
CA LEU A 217 4.30 -11.42 -12.35
C LEU A 217 5.60 -12.22 -12.10
N GLU A 218 5.73 -12.91 -10.97
CA GLU A 218 6.88 -13.76 -10.65
C GLU A 218 7.07 -14.90 -11.65
N ARG A 219 5.95 -15.54 -12.04
CA ARG A 219 5.94 -16.58 -13.08
C ARG A 219 6.32 -16.02 -14.45
N MET A 220 5.79 -14.86 -14.82
CA MET A 220 6.14 -14.18 -16.07
C MET A 220 7.62 -13.80 -16.11
N ALA A 221 8.15 -13.22 -15.03
CA ALA A 221 9.57 -12.86 -14.91
C ALA A 221 10.47 -14.08 -15.06
N SER A 222 10.15 -15.17 -14.36
CA SER A 222 10.86 -16.45 -14.46
C SER A 222 10.82 -17.02 -15.87
N THR A 223 9.68 -16.88 -16.57
CA THR A 223 9.53 -17.32 -17.97
C THR A 223 10.42 -16.50 -18.90
N LYS A 224 10.39 -15.16 -18.80
CA LYS A 224 11.26 -14.29 -19.62
C LYS A 224 12.74 -14.62 -19.42
N MET A 225 13.17 -14.87 -18.17
CA MET A 225 14.53 -15.31 -17.85
C MET A 225 14.90 -16.64 -18.52
N ALA A 226 14.01 -17.64 -18.47
CA ALA A 226 14.25 -18.96 -19.05
C ALA A 226 14.32 -18.95 -20.57
N GLU A 227 13.68 -17.98 -21.23
CA GLU A 227 13.68 -17.83 -22.69
C GLU A 227 14.93 -17.12 -23.25
N ILE A 228 15.83 -16.63 -22.39
CA ILE A 228 17.06 -15.95 -22.84
C ILE A 228 17.96 -16.95 -23.56
N ARG A 229 18.27 -16.65 -24.84
CA ARG A 229 19.17 -17.44 -25.68
C ARG A 229 20.59 -16.88 -25.63
N PRO A 230 21.62 -17.69 -25.96
CA PRO A 230 23.00 -17.21 -26.07
C PRO A 230 23.13 -16.02 -27.02
N VAL A 231 23.85 -14.99 -26.59
CA VAL A 231 24.14 -13.80 -27.40
C VAL A 231 25.30 -14.08 -28.35
N VAL A 232 25.10 -13.84 -29.65
CA VAL A 232 26.10 -14.10 -30.70
C VAL A 232 26.53 -12.80 -31.38
N ALA A 233 27.80 -12.69 -31.74
CA ALA A 233 28.32 -11.56 -32.51
C ALA A 233 27.70 -11.50 -33.91
N PRO A 234 27.32 -10.30 -34.40
CA PRO A 234 26.86 -10.15 -35.77
C PRO A 234 27.94 -10.56 -36.78
N PRO A 235 27.55 -11.01 -38.00
CA PRO A 235 28.50 -11.29 -39.06
C PRO A 235 29.39 -10.07 -39.36
N PRO A 236 30.70 -10.26 -39.62
CA PRO A 236 31.59 -9.17 -40.00
C PRO A 236 31.12 -8.49 -41.29
N PHE A 237 31.23 -7.16 -41.33
CA PHE A 237 30.97 -6.41 -42.56
C PHE A 237 32.24 -6.34 -43.41
N LYS A 238 32.17 -6.77 -44.68
CA LYS A 238 33.30 -6.76 -45.61
C LYS A 238 32.98 -5.87 -46.82
N ARG A 239 33.78 -4.84 -47.06
CA ARG A 239 33.68 -3.98 -48.26
C ARG A 239 35.06 -3.42 -48.64
N GLY A 240 35.43 -3.55 -49.92
CA GLY A 240 36.66 -2.94 -50.45
C GLY A 240 37.95 -3.41 -49.76
N GLY A 241 38.03 -4.69 -49.35
CA GLY A 241 39.20 -5.23 -48.63
C GLY A 241 39.22 -4.96 -47.12
N VAL A 242 38.32 -4.11 -46.60
CA VAL A 242 38.20 -3.83 -45.16
C VAL A 242 37.21 -4.80 -44.53
N THR A 243 37.62 -5.45 -43.43
CA THR A 243 36.74 -6.28 -42.58
C THR A 243 36.48 -5.56 -41.26
N ILE A 244 35.22 -5.29 -40.95
CA ILE A 244 34.77 -4.71 -39.69
C ILE A 244 34.11 -5.81 -38.87
N ASN A 245 34.72 -6.17 -37.74
CA ASN A 245 34.13 -7.09 -36.76
C ASN A 245 33.25 -6.32 -35.78
N PHE A 246 32.19 -6.96 -35.28
CA PHE A 246 31.29 -6.39 -34.30
C PHE A 246 31.37 -7.16 -32.99
N THR A 247 31.22 -6.46 -31.87
CA THR A 247 31.03 -7.07 -30.55
C THR A 247 29.68 -7.78 -30.48
N ALA A 248 29.57 -8.77 -29.59
CA ALA A 248 28.31 -9.46 -29.32
C ALA A 248 27.23 -8.54 -28.73
N ALA A 249 27.62 -7.65 -27.81
CA ALA A 249 26.74 -6.62 -27.26
C ALA A 249 26.67 -5.38 -28.17
N ASN A 250 25.49 -4.76 -28.24
CA ASN A 250 25.33 -3.44 -28.83
C ASN A 250 25.75 -2.38 -27.79
N PRO A 251 26.81 -1.59 -28.02
CA PRO A 251 27.30 -0.62 -27.02
C PRO A 251 26.36 0.59 -26.83
N LYS A 252 25.34 0.77 -27.68
CA LYS A 252 24.43 1.91 -27.64
C LYS A 252 23.10 1.63 -26.93
N ILE A 253 22.80 0.37 -26.63
CA ILE A 253 21.55 -0.03 -26.00
C ILE A 253 21.94 -0.92 -24.83
N SER A 254 21.79 -0.43 -23.60
CA SER A 254 22.22 -1.15 -22.40
C SER A 254 21.20 -0.98 -21.28
N SER A 255 21.13 -1.96 -20.39
CA SER A 255 20.39 -1.87 -19.13
C SER A 255 20.96 -0.78 -18.20
N PRO A 256 20.14 -0.22 -17.29
CA PRO A 256 18.70 -0.42 -17.16
C PRO A 256 17.90 0.42 -18.18
N LEU A 257 16.80 -0.13 -18.70
CA LEU A 257 15.90 0.58 -19.62
C LEU A 257 14.67 1.12 -18.88
N SER A 258 14.33 2.39 -19.12
CA SER A 258 13.05 2.95 -18.71
C SER A 258 11.88 2.30 -19.44
N LYS A 259 10.64 2.55 -18.99
CA LYS A 259 9.42 2.05 -19.65
C LYS A 259 9.40 2.30 -21.17
N PRO A 260 9.52 3.56 -21.66
CA PRO A 260 9.43 3.82 -23.10
C PRO A 260 10.64 3.29 -23.89
N GLU A 261 11.81 3.14 -23.26
CA GLU A 261 12.96 2.50 -23.89
C GLU A 261 12.75 0.99 -24.05
N LEU A 262 12.14 0.32 -23.07
CA LEU A 262 11.84 -1.11 -23.17
C LEU A 262 10.74 -1.39 -24.22
N GLU A 263 9.73 -0.51 -24.33
CA GLU A 263 8.73 -0.54 -25.40
C GLU A 263 9.39 -0.36 -26.78
N ALA A 264 10.33 0.59 -26.90
CA ALA A 264 11.10 0.78 -28.13
C ALA A 264 12.01 -0.40 -28.46
N LEU A 265 12.57 -1.09 -27.46
CA LEU A 265 13.37 -2.30 -27.67
C LEU A 265 12.50 -3.45 -28.17
N ASN A 266 11.30 -3.61 -27.61
CA ASN A 266 10.31 -4.58 -28.08
C ASN A 266 9.95 -4.35 -29.55
N GLU A 267 9.67 -3.09 -29.91
CA GLU A 267 9.42 -2.69 -31.30
C GLU A 267 10.63 -2.97 -32.21
N LEU A 268 11.84 -2.61 -31.78
CA LEU A 268 13.06 -2.88 -32.55
C LEU A 268 13.23 -4.38 -32.83
N VAL A 269 13.10 -5.23 -31.81
CA VAL A 269 13.20 -6.70 -31.96
C VAL A 269 12.14 -7.20 -32.94
N TYR A 270 10.91 -6.69 -32.85
CA TYR A 270 9.84 -7.02 -33.80
C TYR A 270 10.22 -6.63 -35.24
N LEU A 271 10.70 -5.41 -35.46
CA LEU A 271 11.08 -4.95 -36.79
C LEU A 271 12.27 -5.73 -37.35
N GLN A 272 13.27 -6.05 -36.54
CA GLN A 272 14.43 -6.85 -36.96
C GLN A 272 14.07 -8.29 -37.33
N THR A 273 12.98 -8.81 -36.79
CA THR A 273 12.51 -10.18 -37.05
C THR A 273 11.52 -10.26 -38.22
N HIS A 274 10.73 -9.22 -38.44
CA HIS A 274 9.63 -9.24 -39.42
C HIS A 274 9.82 -8.30 -40.61
N THR A 275 10.87 -7.48 -40.64
CA THR A 275 11.09 -6.49 -41.71
C THR A 275 12.53 -6.47 -42.24
N PRO A 276 12.79 -5.82 -43.39
CA PRO A 276 14.14 -5.70 -43.97
C PRO A 276 15.06 -4.67 -43.27
N ILE A 277 14.72 -4.14 -42.09
CA ILE A 277 15.52 -3.11 -41.39
C ILE A 277 16.91 -3.59 -40.92
N GLY A 278 17.13 -4.92 -40.91
CA GLY A 278 18.41 -5.58 -40.68
C GLY A 278 18.55 -6.22 -39.29
N THR A 279 19.25 -7.36 -39.21
CA THR A 279 19.32 -8.23 -38.02
C THR A 279 20.53 -7.97 -37.11
N LYS A 280 21.22 -6.83 -37.29
CA LYS A 280 22.44 -6.52 -36.53
C LYS A 280 22.13 -6.46 -35.03
N TRP A 281 22.87 -7.26 -34.24
CA TRP A 281 22.71 -7.42 -32.78
C TRP A 281 21.35 -7.97 -32.33
N LEU A 282 20.56 -8.60 -33.21
CA LEU A 282 19.24 -9.15 -32.86
C LEU A 282 19.28 -10.09 -31.64
N SER A 283 20.23 -11.02 -31.56
CA SER A 283 20.35 -11.93 -30.41
C SER A 283 20.62 -11.20 -29.10
N TYR A 284 21.35 -10.07 -29.15
CA TYR A 284 21.60 -9.24 -27.98
C TYR A 284 20.36 -8.45 -27.57
N HIS A 285 19.69 -7.80 -28.54
CA HIS A 285 18.46 -7.04 -28.27
C HIS A 285 17.35 -7.93 -27.70
N ASP A 286 17.19 -9.14 -28.25
CA ASP A 286 16.21 -10.12 -27.76
C ASP A 286 16.52 -10.58 -26.32
N ALA A 287 17.79 -10.86 -26.01
CA ALA A 287 18.21 -11.22 -24.66
C ALA A 287 18.02 -10.06 -23.67
N LEU A 288 18.38 -8.83 -24.07
CA LEU A 288 18.20 -7.62 -23.24
C LEU A 288 16.72 -7.31 -23.01
N LEU A 289 15.87 -7.44 -24.04
CA LEU A 289 14.42 -7.26 -23.93
C LEU A 289 13.82 -8.19 -22.88
N LYS A 290 14.15 -9.47 -22.94
CA LYS A 290 13.72 -10.47 -21.95
C LYS A 290 14.26 -10.16 -20.56
N ALA A 291 15.52 -9.75 -20.46
CA ALA A 291 16.15 -9.42 -19.20
C ALA A 291 15.50 -8.21 -18.51
N GLU A 292 15.32 -7.11 -19.24
CA GLU A 292 14.67 -5.92 -18.73
C GLU A 292 13.18 -6.14 -18.48
N SER A 293 12.49 -6.95 -19.30
CA SER A 293 11.10 -7.35 -19.04
C SER A 293 10.98 -8.05 -17.68
N ALA A 294 11.84 -9.02 -17.40
CA ALA A 294 11.85 -9.70 -16.11
C ALA A 294 12.18 -8.73 -14.95
N ARG A 295 13.09 -7.76 -15.15
CA ARG A 295 13.41 -6.73 -14.16
C ARG A 295 12.18 -5.88 -13.81
N HIS A 296 11.46 -5.39 -14.82
CA HIS A 296 10.23 -4.62 -14.65
C HIS A 296 9.14 -5.44 -13.94
N LEU A 297 8.90 -6.68 -14.38
CA LEU A 297 7.95 -7.60 -13.74
C LEU A 297 8.29 -7.89 -12.27
N THR A 298 9.57 -8.10 -11.97
CA THR A 298 10.06 -8.34 -10.60
C THR A 298 9.89 -7.09 -9.73
N SER A 299 10.20 -5.91 -10.26
CA SER A 299 10.02 -4.65 -9.53
C SER A 299 8.55 -4.41 -9.17
N THR A 300 7.64 -4.61 -10.13
CA THR A 300 6.19 -4.50 -9.89
C THR A 300 5.72 -5.56 -8.90
N SER A 301 6.16 -6.82 -9.03
CA SER A 301 5.80 -7.89 -8.09
C SER A 301 6.17 -7.56 -6.64
N SER A 302 7.39 -7.06 -6.42
CA SER A 302 7.85 -6.65 -5.09
C SER A 302 6.98 -5.54 -4.49
N ALA A 303 6.61 -4.53 -5.28
CA ALA A 303 5.71 -3.47 -4.84
C ALA A 303 4.34 -4.04 -4.44
N LEU A 304 3.78 -4.94 -5.26
CA LEU A 304 2.50 -5.60 -5.01
C LEU A 304 2.52 -6.50 -3.76
N GLY A 305 3.68 -7.07 -3.40
CA GLY A 305 3.87 -7.78 -2.13
C GLY A 305 3.66 -6.87 -0.93
N GLY A 306 4.29 -5.69 -0.92
CA GLY A 306 4.08 -4.69 0.13
C GLY A 306 2.64 -4.18 0.19
N LEU A 307 2.00 -3.99 -0.97
CA LEU A 307 0.57 -3.64 -1.02
C LEU A 307 -0.32 -4.74 -0.42
N ALA A 308 -0.03 -6.01 -0.70
CA ALA A 308 -0.81 -7.15 -0.20
C ALA A 308 -0.74 -7.25 1.33
N GLU A 309 0.43 -7.00 1.93
CA GLU A 309 0.59 -6.98 3.38
C GLU A 309 -0.26 -5.89 4.04
N ARG A 310 -0.21 -4.66 3.50
CA ARG A 310 -1.03 -3.53 4.01
C ARG A 310 -2.52 -3.77 3.80
N SER A 311 -2.91 -4.35 2.66
CA SER A 311 -4.30 -4.70 2.36
C SER A 311 -4.83 -5.74 3.34
N ASN A 312 -4.05 -6.78 3.60
CA ASN A 312 -4.39 -7.84 4.56
C ASN A 312 -4.58 -7.26 5.96
N GLU A 313 -3.71 -6.35 6.40
CA GLU A 313 -3.86 -5.68 7.69
C GLU A 313 -5.18 -4.89 7.77
N ALA A 314 -5.48 -4.07 6.75
CA ALA A 314 -6.71 -3.29 6.70
C ALA A 314 -7.97 -4.17 6.68
N GLU A 315 -8.00 -5.23 5.85
CA GLU A 315 -9.11 -6.19 5.77
C GLU A 315 -9.31 -6.95 7.11
N GLN A 316 -8.22 -7.32 7.79
CA GLN A 316 -8.29 -7.95 9.11
C GLN A 316 -8.85 -7.00 10.17
N ILE A 317 -8.46 -5.71 10.13
CA ILE A 317 -9.01 -4.70 11.03
C ILE A 317 -10.49 -4.48 10.75
N GLN A 318 -10.93 -4.41 9.49
CA GLN A 318 -12.36 -4.31 9.15
C GLN A 318 -13.16 -5.50 9.68
N SER A 319 -12.62 -6.70 9.50
CA SER A 319 -13.23 -7.93 10.02
C SER A 319 -13.33 -7.90 11.55
N ALA A 320 -12.30 -7.40 12.23
CA ALA A 320 -12.27 -7.22 13.68
C ALA A 320 -13.25 -6.16 14.20
N ILE A 321 -13.44 -5.06 13.46
CA ILE A 321 -14.48 -4.05 13.77
C ILE A 321 -15.86 -4.68 13.62
N LYS A 322 -16.10 -5.43 12.54
CA LYS A 322 -17.37 -6.15 12.33
C LYS A 322 -17.64 -7.17 13.43
N PHE A 323 -16.63 -7.95 13.81
CA PHE A 323 -16.70 -8.86 14.95
C PHE A 323 -17.11 -8.13 16.24
N THR A 324 -16.55 -6.95 16.49
CA THR A 324 -16.93 -6.12 17.65
C THR A 324 -18.39 -5.64 17.57
N MET A 325 -18.86 -5.28 16.38
CA MET A 325 -20.27 -4.89 16.17
C MET A 325 -21.22 -6.06 16.37
N ASP A 326 -20.86 -7.25 15.89
CA ASP A 326 -21.66 -8.47 16.05
C ASP A 326 -21.68 -8.93 17.50
N PHE A 327 -20.57 -8.77 18.25
CA PHE A 327 -20.55 -8.98 19.70
C PHE A 327 -21.57 -8.09 20.43
N TYR A 328 -21.72 -6.81 20.06
CA TYR A 328 -22.74 -5.95 20.68
C TYR A 328 -24.16 -6.48 20.46
N LYS A 329 -24.45 -7.02 19.28
CA LYS A 329 -25.74 -7.65 18.99
C LYS A 329 -25.95 -8.90 19.83
N GLU A 330 -24.92 -9.75 19.94
CA GLU A 330 -24.97 -10.96 20.79
C GLU A 330 -25.23 -10.60 22.26
N VAL A 331 -24.58 -9.56 22.78
CA VAL A 331 -24.84 -9.03 24.13
C VAL A 331 -26.29 -8.59 24.27
N SER A 332 -26.87 -7.92 23.27
CA SER A 332 -28.30 -7.56 23.28
C SER A 332 -29.21 -8.78 23.29
N GLU A 333 -28.90 -9.79 22.49
CA GLU A 333 -29.69 -11.03 22.40
C GLU A 333 -29.65 -11.82 23.71
N ARG A 334 -28.48 -11.89 24.35
CA ARG A 334 -28.28 -12.65 25.59
C ARG A 334 -28.75 -11.91 26.85
N PHE A 335 -28.54 -10.60 26.90
CA PHE A 335 -28.66 -9.80 28.13
C PHE A 335 -29.56 -8.57 27.99
N GLY A 336 -30.10 -8.30 26.80
CA GLY A 336 -31.02 -7.19 26.52
C GLY A 336 -30.33 -5.90 26.07
N VAL A 337 -31.12 -4.99 25.50
CA VAL A 337 -30.65 -3.73 24.88
C VAL A 337 -29.87 -2.82 25.84
N ARG A 338 -30.17 -2.87 27.15
CA ARG A 338 -29.43 -2.10 28.16
C ARG A 338 -28.00 -2.62 28.34
N ALA A 339 -27.78 -3.93 28.25
CA ALA A 339 -26.45 -4.52 28.31
C ALA A 339 -25.61 -4.13 27.09
N GLU A 340 -26.23 -4.14 25.90
CA GLU A 340 -25.57 -3.67 24.67
C GLU A 340 -25.14 -2.20 24.79
N ALA A 341 -26.03 -1.34 25.26
CA ALA A 341 -25.72 0.08 25.47
C ALA A 341 -24.53 0.25 26.42
N LEU A 342 -24.49 -0.52 27.50
CA LEU A 342 -23.42 -0.48 28.49
C LEU A 342 -22.07 -0.96 27.93
N ALA A 343 -22.07 -2.04 27.13
CA ALA A 343 -20.89 -2.51 26.42
C ALA A 343 -20.37 -1.44 25.43
N LYS A 344 -21.26 -0.82 24.65
CA LYS A 344 -20.89 0.27 23.74
C LYS A 344 -20.31 1.46 24.50
N GLU A 345 -20.90 1.86 25.61
CA GLU A 345 -20.41 2.97 26.43
C GLU A 345 -19.04 2.69 27.05
N LEU A 346 -18.80 1.48 27.58
CA LEU A 346 -17.48 1.06 28.05
C LEU A 346 -16.43 1.25 26.96
N SER A 347 -16.70 0.76 25.75
CA SER A 347 -15.78 0.90 24.62
C SER A 347 -15.55 2.34 24.21
N LYS A 348 -16.58 3.20 24.31
CA LYS A 348 -16.50 4.61 23.97
C LYS A 348 -15.66 5.37 24.99
N ASN A 349 -15.92 5.16 26.27
CA ASN A 349 -15.23 5.84 27.37
C ASN A 349 -13.82 5.31 27.62
N ALA A 350 -13.49 4.10 27.14
CA ALA A 350 -12.13 3.59 27.20
C ALA A 350 -11.19 4.21 26.14
N LYS A 351 -11.73 4.82 25.08
CA LYS A 351 -10.93 5.40 23.99
C LYS A 351 -10.18 6.63 24.45
N GLY A 352 -8.87 6.67 24.21
CA GLY A 352 -8.00 7.78 24.59
C GLY A 352 -7.74 7.91 26.10
N ASN A 353 -8.46 7.16 26.94
CA ASN A 353 -8.31 7.17 28.38
C ASN A 353 -7.28 6.13 28.85
N THR A 354 -6.57 6.46 29.92
CA THR A 354 -5.74 5.53 30.67
C THR A 354 -6.56 4.83 31.75
N ILE A 355 -6.03 3.73 32.24
CA ILE A 355 -6.65 2.97 33.33
C ILE A 355 -6.36 3.68 34.65
N ARG A 356 -7.36 3.77 35.53
CA ARG A 356 -7.21 4.38 36.86
C ARG A 356 -6.24 3.59 37.72
N ASN A 357 -5.60 4.26 38.68
CA ASN A 357 -4.81 3.56 39.70
C ASN A 357 -5.72 2.67 40.56
N ALA A 358 -5.13 1.65 41.20
CA ALA A 358 -5.93 0.68 41.94
C ALA A 358 -6.72 1.32 43.08
N GLY A 359 -6.16 2.33 43.77
CA GLY A 359 -6.83 3.02 44.88
C GLY A 359 -8.11 3.74 44.44
N GLU A 360 -8.08 4.43 43.31
CA GLU A 360 -9.24 5.08 42.71
C GLU A 360 -10.29 4.06 42.26
N ALA A 361 -9.86 2.98 41.59
CA ALA A 361 -10.76 1.93 41.14
C ALA A 361 -11.44 1.20 42.30
N ILE A 362 -10.70 0.88 43.37
CA ILE A 362 -11.24 0.28 44.60
C ILE A 362 -12.27 1.21 45.21
N LYS A 363 -11.95 2.51 45.37
CA LYS A 363 -12.88 3.50 45.93
C LYS A 363 -14.16 3.60 45.11
N ALA A 364 -14.05 3.62 43.78
CA ALA A 364 -15.19 3.68 42.88
C ALA A 364 -16.05 2.39 42.95
N PHE A 365 -15.43 1.22 43.02
CA PHE A 365 -16.13 -0.06 43.15
C PHE A 365 -16.80 -0.22 44.52
N ASP A 366 -16.13 0.18 45.60
CA ASP A 366 -16.62 0.06 46.98
C ASP A 366 -17.88 0.89 47.22
N GLN A 367 -18.07 2.02 46.53
CA GLN A 367 -19.31 2.81 46.59
C GLN A 367 -20.57 1.97 46.32
N TYR A 368 -20.45 0.94 45.49
CA TYR A 368 -21.57 0.11 45.05
C TYR A 368 -21.50 -1.33 45.56
N LYS A 369 -20.45 -1.67 46.33
CA LYS A 369 -20.23 -3.00 46.89
C LYS A 369 -21.42 -3.53 47.69
N ASN A 370 -22.13 -2.66 48.40
CA ASN A 370 -23.32 -3.03 49.17
C ASN A 370 -24.53 -3.37 48.28
N VAL A 371 -24.65 -2.74 47.10
CA VAL A 371 -25.69 -3.04 46.12
C VAL A 371 -25.35 -4.35 45.41
N LEU A 372 -24.10 -4.48 44.94
CA LEU A 372 -23.58 -5.70 44.32
C LEU A 372 -23.73 -6.90 45.27
N SER A 373 -23.30 -6.78 46.53
CA SER A 373 -23.32 -7.89 47.49
C SER A 373 -24.73 -8.39 47.83
N LYS A 374 -25.75 -7.52 47.74
CA LYS A 374 -27.16 -7.89 47.90
C LYS A 374 -27.74 -8.61 46.67
N LYS A 375 -27.26 -8.28 45.46
CA LYS A 375 -27.70 -8.88 44.20
C LYS A 375 -26.98 -10.18 43.86
N PHE A 376 -25.72 -10.33 44.26
CA PHE A 376 -24.89 -11.51 43.98
C PHE A 376 -24.68 -12.37 45.23
N GLY A 377 -25.45 -13.47 45.31
CA GLY A 377 -25.27 -14.47 46.35
C GLY A 377 -24.03 -15.35 46.14
N VAL A 378 -23.75 -16.21 47.11
CA VAL A 378 -22.61 -17.16 47.05
C VAL A 378 -22.71 -18.10 45.85
N LYS A 379 -23.92 -18.58 45.53
CA LYS A 379 -24.15 -19.45 44.37
C LYS A 379 -23.89 -18.75 43.04
N ASP A 380 -24.27 -17.48 42.91
CA ASP A 380 -24.05 -16.68 41.70
C ASP A 380 -22.55 -16.44 41.49
N ARG A 381 -21.83 -16.09 42.56
CA ARG A 381 -20.37 -15.92 42.55
C ARG A 381 -19.63 -17.18 42.16
N GLU A 382 -20.04 -18.32 42.71
CA GLU A 382 -19.46 -19.62 42.36
C GLU A 382 -19.77 -20.01 40.91
N ALA A 383 -20.97 -19.70 40.40
CA ALA A 383 -21.31 -19.91 38.99
C ALA A 383 -20.44 -19.05 38.05
N ILE A 384 -20.21 -17.77 38.38
CA ILE A 384 -19.32 -16.88 37.64
C ILE A 384 -17.88 -17.43 37.65
N ALA A 385 -17.36 -17.82 38.82
CA ALA A 385 -16.03 -18.37 38.93
C ALA A 385 -15.85 -19.67 38.12
N ARG A 386 -16.86 -20.54 38.09
CA ARG A 386 -16.85 -21.76 37.25
C ARG A 386 -16.92 -21.45 35.76
N ALA A 387 -17.70 -20.45 35.34
CA ALA A 387 -17.74 -20.02 33.96
C ALA A 387 -16.38 -19.48 33.49
N LEU A 388 -15.68 -18.72 34.34
CA LEU A 388 -14.31 -18.26 34.07
C LEU A 388 -13.29 -19.42 34.07
N ASP A 389 -13.50 -20.46 34.88
CA ASP A 389 -12.64 -21.64 34.93
C ASP A 389 -12.77 -22.53 33.69
N ALA A 390 -13.98 -22.57 33.10
CA ALA A 390 -14.28 -23.32 31.87
C ALA A 390 -13.84 -22.58 30.59
N LEU A 391 -13.17 -21.43 30.71
CA LEU A 391 -12.72 -20.64 29.56
C LEU A 391 -11.71 -21.43 28.71
N ASP A 392 -12.00 -21.53 27.43
CA ASP A 392 -11.04 -21.97 26.42
C ASP A 392 -10.05 -20.83 26.13
N LYS A 393 -8.76 -21.07 26.44
CA LYS A 393 -7.69 -20.07 26.27
C LYS A 393 -7.40 -19.75 24.80
N ASP A 394 -7.61 -20.70 23.89
CA ASP A 394 -7.40 -20.50 22.45
C ASP A 394 -8.52 -19.64 21.86
N VAL A 395 -9.76 -19.89 22.26
CA VAL A 395 -10.91 -19.03 21.90
C VAL A 395 -10.72 -17.63 22.45
N MET A 396 -10.30 -17.50 23.71
CA MET A 396 -9.99 -16.20 24.33
C MET A 396 -8.90 -15.45 23.58
N SER A 397 -7.80 -16.13 23.22
CA SER A 397 -6.68 -15.52 22.48
C SER A 397 -7.13 -14.95 21.13
N LYS A 398 -7.97 -15.70 20.39
CA LYS A 398 -8.56 -15.27 19.11
C LYS A 398 -9.47 -14.06 19.30
N ASN A 399 -10.38 -14.11 20.27
CA ASN A 399 -11.31 -13.02 20.57
C ASN A 399 -10.58 -11.76 21.01
N LEU A 400 -9.56 -11.89 21.87
CA LEU A 400 -8.76 -10.76 22.34
C LEU A 400 -7.96 -10.10 21.21
N THR A 401 -7.45 -10.90 20.26
CA THR A 401 -6.82 -10.36 19.04
C THR A 401 -7.83 -9.58 18.19
N ALA A 402 -9.02 -10.13 18.00
CA ALA A 402 -10.08 -9.49 17.24
C ALA A 402 -10.57 -8.19 17.92
N PHE A 403 -10.93 -8.22 19.20
CA PHE A 403 -11.32 -7.02 19.94
C PHE A 403 -10.18 -6.01 20.04
N GLY A 404 -8.93 -6.46 20.19
CA GLY A 404 -7.75 -5.59 20.20
C GLY A 404 -7.63 -4.79 18.91
N LYS A 405 -7.73 -5.45 17.74
CA LYS A 405 -7.73 -4.77 16.44
C LYS A 405 -8.96 -3.89 16.23
N GLY A 406 -10.14 -4.39 16.59
CA GLY A 406 -11.43 -3.71 16.37
C GLY A 406 -11.60 -2.45 17.23
N LEU A 407 -11.09 -2.48 18.46
CA LEU A 407 -11.10 -1.37 19.41
C LEU A 407 -9.83 -0.52 19.38
N LYS A 408 -8.85 -0.88 18.54
CA LYS A 408 -7.54 -0.21 18.43
C LYS A 408 -6.78 -0.19 19.78
N ALA A 409 -6.70 -1.34 20.44
CA ALA A 409 -5.95 -1.54 21.69
C ALA A 409 -4.52 -2.06 21.45
N ILE A 410 -3.62 -1.82 22.43
CA ILE A 410 -2.19 -2.18 22.34
C ILE A 410 -1.97 -3.64 22.81
N SER A 411 -1.16 -4.39 22.05
CA SER A 411 -1.24 -5.84 21.89
C SER A 411 -0.24 -6.69 22.71
N ASN A 412 -0.21 -6.57 24.04
CA ASN A 412 0.47 -7.57 24.87
C ASN A 412 -0.55 -8.52 25.53
N ILE A 413 -0.98 -9.51 24.76
CA ILE A 413 -2.04 -10.49 25.09
C ILE A 413 -1.60 -11.45 26.22
N THR A 414 -0.30 -11.79 26.29
CA THR A 414 0.24 -12.77 27.26
C THR A 414 0.07 -12.34 28.71
N ASP A 415 0.20 -11.03 28.98
CA ASP A 415 0.06 -10.46 30.33
C ASP A 415 -1.39 -10.56 30.85
N LEU A 416 -2.36 -10.50 29.94
CA LEU A 416 -3.79 -10.46 30.26
C LEU A 416 -4.33 -11.82 30.74
N PHE A 417 -3.68 -12.94 30.42
CA PHE A 417 -4.10 -14.24 30.97
C PHE A 417 -3.92 -14.33 32.49
N SER A 418 -2.98 -13.58 33.07
CA SER A 418 -2.83 -13.53 34.53
C SER A 418 -4.00 -12.82 35.21
N LEU A 419 -4.72 -11.93 34.51
CA LEU A 419 -5.95 -11.31 35.01
C LEU A 419 -7.11 -12.30 35.12
N LEU A 420 -7.14 -13.35 34.31
CA LEU A 420 -8.18 -14.37 34.37
C LEU A 420 -8.16 -15.11 35.72
N ALA A 421 -6.97 -15.51 36.17
CA ALA A 421 -6.80 -16.19 37.45
C ALA A 421 -7.27 -15.30 38.60
N GLU A 422 -6.91 -14.02 38.57
CA GLU A 422 -7.31 -13.07 39.60
C GLU A 422 -8.80 -12.72 39.55
N ALA A 423 -9.38 -12.61 38.36
CA ALA A 423 -10.82 -12.42 38.18
C ALA A 423 -11.62 -13.61 38.72
N LYS A 424 -11.15 -14.84 38.51
CA LYS A 424 -11.74 -16.06 39.06
C LYS A 424 -11.73 -16.04 40.59
N THR A 425 -10.56 -15.78 41.18
CA THR A 425 -10.40 -15.73 42.65
C THR A 425 -11.26 -14.63 43.26
N SER A 426 -11.23 -13.44 42.68
CA SER A 426 -12.01 -12.27 43.12
C SER A 426 -13.51 -12.48 42.97
N SER A 427 -13.95 -13.16 41.92
CA SER A 427 -15.37 -13.52 41.73
C SER A 427 -15.85 -14.47 42.83
N ARG A 428 -15.03 -15.47 43.20
CA ARG A 428 -15.38 -16.46 44.24
C ARG A 428 -15.36 -15.86 45.64
N SER A 429 -14.34 -15.07 45.99
CA SER A 429 -14.20 -14.45 47.31
C SER A 429 -15.14 -13.24 47.50
N GLY A 430 -15.46 -12.54 46.41
CA GLY A 430 -16.11 -11.23 46.45
C GLY A 430 -15.17 -10.08 46.81
N ASP A 431 -13.87 -10.35 46.99
CA ASP A 431 -12.82 -9.35 47.19
C ASP A 431 -12.10 -9.07 45.88
N TRP A 432 -12.32 -7.89 45.31
CA TRP A 432 -11.74 -7.45 44.03
C TRP A 432 -10.48 -6.60 44.18
N VAL A 433 -10.04 -6.31 45.41
CA VAL A 433 -8.80 -5.54 45.65
C VAL A 433 -7.59 -6.18 44.95
N PRO A 434 -7.36 -7.51 45.04
CA PRO A 434 -6.24 -8.15 44.34
C PRO A 434 -6.31 -7.98 42.81
N PHE A 435 -7.51 -8.04 42.23
CA PHE A 435 -7.71 -7.83 40.79
C PHE A 435 -7.33 -6.41 40.38
N PHE A 436 -7.78 -5.38 41.10
CA PHE A 436 -7.44 -3.99 40.78
C PHE A 436 -5.94 -3.71 40.88
N VAL A 437 -5.27 -4.24 41.91
CA VAL A 437 -3.80 -4.14 42.05
C VAL A 437 -3.08 -4.87 40.92
N LYS A 438 -3.58 -6.04 40.52
CA LYS A 438 -3.00 -6.80 39.41
C LYS A 438 -3.16 -6.06 38.08
N VAL A 439 -4.35 -5.50 37.83
CA VAL A 439 -4.61 -4.66 36.65
C VAL A 439 -3.61 -3.52 36.61
N GLU A 440 -3.51 -2.72 37.67
CA GLU A 440 -2.55 -1.62 37.78
C GLU A 440 -1.14 -2.08 37.40
N SER A 441 -0.64 -3.18 37.99
CA SER A 441 0.71 -3.70 37.71
C SER A 441 0.99 -4.07 36.25
N LEU A 442 -0.03 -4.46 35.47
CA LEU A 442 0.13 -4.97 34.10
C LEU A 442 -0.14 -3.92 33.02
N VAL A 443 -0.84 -2.85 33.39
CA VAL A 443 -1.40 -1.88 32.46
C VAL A 443 -0.98 -0.45 32.74
N VAL A 444 -0.01 -0.24 33.65
CA VAL A 444 0.66 1.06 33.79
C VAL A 444 1.10 1.55 32.39
N GLY A 445 0.60 2.71 31.97
CA GLY A 445 0.89 3.30 30.66
C GLY A 445 0.17 2.67 29.46
N LYS A 446 -0.72 1.67 29.65
CA LYS A 446 -1.58 1.12 28.59
C LYS A 446 -2.94 1.83 28.56
N GLY A 447 -3.54 1.93 27.38
CA GLY A 447 -4.88 2.49 27.19
C GLY A 447 -5.99 1.58 27.72
N ALA A 448 -7.07 2.18 28.25
CA ALA A 448 -8.24 1.50 28.80
C ALA A 448 -8.94 0.58 27.80
N THR A 449 -8.79 0.82 26.49
CA THR A 449 -9.30 -0.07 25.42
C THR A 449 -8.78 -1.51 25.53
N THR A 450 -7.60 -1.70 26.12
CA THR A 450 -7.02 -3.03 26.37
C THR A 450 -7.84 -3.84 27.36
N LEU A 451 -8.34 -3.21 28.44
CA LEU A 451 -9.19 -3.87 29.43
C LEU A 451 -10.59 -4.14 28.89
N VAL A 452 -11.13 -3.23 28.07
CA VAL A 452 -12.42 -3.46 27.40
C VAL A 452 -12.31 -4.65 26.45
N ALA A 453 -11.24 -4.74 25.65
CA ALA A 453 -10.99 -5.87 24.78
C ALA A 453 -10.89 -7.19 25.58
N PHE A 454 -10.22 -7.16 26.73
CA PHE A 454 -10.16 -8.30 27.64
C PHE A 454 -11.55 -8.71 28.17
N MET A 455 -12.36 -7.76 28.64
CA MET A 455 -13.71 -8.05 29.13
C MET A 455 -14.63 -8.61 28.05
N PHE A 456 -14.58 -8.04 26.85
CA PHE A 456 -15.36 -8.55 25.72
C PHE A 456 -14.89 -9.95 25.32
N GLY A 457 -13.58 -10.20 25.33
CA GLY A 457 -13.01 -11.53 25.14
C GLY A 457 -13.56 -12.54 26.14
N LEU A 458 -13.57 -12.20 27.44
CA LEU A 458 -14.15 -13.05 28.47
C LEU A 458 -15.63 -13.33 28.22
N THR A 459 -16.41 -12.28 27.93
CA THR A 459 -17.86 -12.38 27.73
C THR A 459 -18.22 -13.23 26.51
N ALA A 460 -17.47 -13.10 25.42
CA ALA A 460 -17.65 -13.87 24.20
C ALA A 460 -17.20 -15.33 24.33
N ALA A 461 -16.20 -15.60 25.18
CA ALA A 461 -15.63 -16.93 25.34
C ALA A 461 -16.20 -17.73 26.52
N THR A 462 -17.09 -17.14 27.33
CA THR A 462 -17.70 -17.81 28.49
C THR A 462 -19.23 -17.73 28.49
N PRO A 463 -19.92 -18.78 28.97
CA PRO A 463 -21.37 -18.78 29.11
C PRO A 463 -21.81 -18.00 30.35
N LEU A 464 -21.42 -16.72 30.45
CA LEU A 464 -21.84 -15.87 31.56
C LEU A 464 -23.35 -15.68 31.57
N THR A 465 -23.90 -15.62 32.77
CA THR A 465 -25.26 -15.14 33.03
C THR A 465 -25.29 -13.61 32.98
N ILE A 466 -26.50 -13.04 32.92
CA ILE A 466 -26.69 -11.58 32.98
C ILE A 466 -26.06 -10.97 34.24
N LEU A 467 -26.09 -11.72 35.35
CA LEU A 467 -25.43 -11.38 36.61
C LEU A 467 -23.90 -11.36 36.47
N GLY A 468 -23.31 -12.37 35.83
CA GLY A 468 -21.87 -12.41 35.55
C GLY A 468 -21.40 -11.25 34.67
N PHE A 469 -22.14 -10.96 33.60
CA PHE A 469 -21.86 -9.81 32.75
C PHE A 469 -21.93 -8.49 33.52
N ALA A 470 -22.96 -8.31 34.36
CA ALA A 470 -23.14 -7.09 35.16
C ALA A 470 -21.99 -6.88 36.17
N LEU A 471 -21.55 -7.96 36.84
CA LEU A 471 -20.41 -7.90 37.77
C LEU A 471 -19.11 -7.52 37.05
N LEU A 472 -18.77 -8.20 35.94
CA LEU A 472 -17.55 -7.88 35.18
C LEU A 472 -17.59 -6.46 34.64
N THR A 473 -18.74 -6.02 34.15
CA THR A 473 -18.91 -4.65 33.66
C THR A 473 -18.72 -3.64 34.79
N ALA A 474 -19.23 -3.89 36.00
CA ALA A 474 -19.03 -3.03 37.18
C ALA A 474 -17.55 -2.89 37.56
N VAL A 475 -16.83 -4.01 37.59
CA VAL A 475 -15.39 -4.04 37.86
C VAL A 475 -14.63 -3.23 36.81
N MET A 476 -14.94 -3.42 35.52
CA MET A 476 -14.27 -2.71 34.44
C MET A 476 -14.62 -1.22 34.39
N GLY A 477 -15.87 -0.86 34.68
CA GLY A 477 -16.29 0.54 34.75
C GLY A 477 -15.52 1.32 35.82
N ALA A 478 -15.31 0.70 36.99
CA ALA A 478 -14.53 1.30 38.08
C ALA A 478 -13.07 1.59 37.71
N LEU A 479 -12.50 0.81 36.78
CA LEU A 479 -11.14 0.99 36.26
C LEU A 479 -11.02 2.08 35.18
N ILE A 480 -12.14 2.58 34.66
CA ILE A 480 -12.17 3.51 33.52
C ILE A 480 -12.67 4.88 33.97
N ASP A 481 -13.92 5.00 34.43
CA ASP A 481 -14.57 6.30 34.67
C ASP A 481 -15.74 6.24 35.68
N ASP A 482 -15.89 7.24 36.53
CA ASP A 482 -16.95 7.32 37.56
C ASP A 482 -18.36 7.39 36.97
N ALA A 483 -18.52 8.06 35.82
CA ALA A 483 -19.81 8.16 35.13
C ALA A 483 -20.28 6.80 34.60
N LEU A 484 -19.35 5.89 34.28
CA LEU A 484 -19.70 4.50 33.97
C LEU A 484 -20.23 3.78 35.21
N VAL A 485 -19.59 3.97 36.36
CA VAL A 485 -19.96 3.26 37.59
C VAL A 485 -21.40 3.55 38.01
N GLY A 486 -21.86 4.81 37.89
CA GLY A 486 -23.26 5.17 38.15
C GLY A 486 -24.25 4.45 37.24
N LYS A 487 -24.00 4.45 35.92
CA LYS A 487 -24.87 3.76 34.95
C LYS A 487 -24.87 2.24 35.12
N ILE A 488 -23.72 1.67 35.47
CA ILE A 488 -23.60 0.25 35.76
C ILE A 488 -24.38 -0.12 37.02
N ASN A 489 -24.32 0.72 38.05
CA ASN A 489 -25.14 0.54 39.24
C ASN A 489 -26.63 0.58 38.92
N ASP A 490 -27.08 1.53 38.11
CA ASP A 490 -28.48 1.59 37.66
C ASP A 490 -28.87 0.33 36.88
N TYR A 491 -28.02 -0.17 36.01
CA TYR A 491 -28.25 -1.43 35.30
C TYR A 491 -28.39 -2.60 36.28
N VAL A 492 -27.46 -2.77 37.24
CA VAL A 492 -27.47 -3.83 38.25
C VAL A 492 -28.70 -3.76 39.16
N ILE A 493 -29.13 -2.57 39.57
CA ILE A 493 -30.32 -2.39 40.41
C ILE A 493 -31.57 -2.91 39.69
N ASN A 494 -31.64 -2.70 38.38
CA ASN A 494 -32.78 -3.02 37.52
C ASN A 494 -32.74 -4.45 36.91
N LEU A 495 -31.77 -5.28 37.29
CA LEU A 495 -31.78 -6.73 37.07
C LEU A 495 -32.67 -7.43 38.08
#